data_AF-A0A389LST9-F1
#
_entry.id   AF-A0A389LST9-F1
#
_cell.length_a   1.000
_cell.length_b   1.000
_cell.length_c   1.000
_cell.angle_alpha   90.00
_cell.angle_beta   90.00
_cell.angle_gamma   90.00
#
_symmetry.space_group_name_H-M   'P 1'
#
loop_
_entity.id
_entity.type
_entity.pdbx_description
1 polymer ?
#
loop_
_entity_poly.entity_id
_entity_poly.type
_entity_poly.pdbx_seq_one_letter_code
_entity_poly.pdbx_strand_id
1 'polypeptide(L)'
;MNSKNIILTIFLSLIAFTSKAAQDSLQIEIDAPQLANKEIILCNYFNGANYKQNAITLSKKGTGYFQQNKALPQGLYLVYVDSTRFFDLILGDDQIFKLKIDTTNFVQNNRIEGSIQSEAFFEYARFISAKQRERRDVIEEIKVVRTQIQEDNAKNEPKEADDTTYIETQNEKELKLLIAQIDSANQSVIAFQKSFHDQYKEQWVGKFIKGLDPIETGPFPQPKTQEEAMQEFQYQKFHYFDNTDLSDRRFWYTNYFPPKILSYIQENVEMDPDSMAAAASRIVEKSRGDSITYRMTLSKLTNFATQSNIMGMENIWAKLAEDYYLSGLAPNNMDSTFMANIRSEYKKIRYNRIGMQAHNMSLEDTIGNKVNLYDIAAKYTLIYFFEPSCGHCKKTTPILHDKLYAKFKDRGFEVACITNILDRDEWMRFIHTHKLDQWHNLWDPKRVSYYWQFYDTSATPSIYLIDENKKIIAKKLDVENLDQILEALLPDTAQDKDITSESSSLE
;
A
#
# COMPACT_ATOMS: atom_id res chain seq x y z
N MET A 1 -35.75 -53.66 70.36
CA MET A 1 -36.83 -52.96 69.62
C MET A 1 -36.19 -52.04 68.60
N ASN A 2 -36.50 -52.26 67.31
CA ASN A 2 -36.66 -51.30 66.19
C ASN A 2 -36.02 -49.91 66.32
N SER A 3 -35.36 -49.28 65.34
CA SER A 3 -35.28 -49.49 63.90
C SER A 3 -34.38 -48.42 63.25
N LYS A 4 -33.66 -48.81 62.18
CA LYS A 4 -33.42 -48.09 60.91
C LYS A 4 -32.51 -46.84 60.85
N ASN A 5 -31.32 -47.07 60.28
CA ASN A 5 -30.57 -46.35 59.22
C ASN A 5 -30.93 -44.90 58.86
N ILE A 6 -29.94 -44.00 58.92
CA ILE A 6 -29.73 -42.93 57.92
C ILE A 6 -28.22 -42.82 57.61
N ILE A 7 -27.90 -43.00 56.33
CA ILE A 7 -26.61 -42.75 55.69
C ILE A 7 -26.42 -41.23 55.57
N LEU A 8 -25.29 -40.69 56.04
CA LEU A 8 -24.92 -39.29 55.82
C LEU A 8 -23.77 -39.20 54.81
N THR A 9 -24.13 -38.87 53.58
CA THR A 9 -23.23 -38.55 52.46
C THR A 9 -22.54 -37.22 52.73
N ILE A 10 -21.20 -37.21 52.80
CA ILE A 10 -20.40 -35.98 52.88
C ILE A 10 -20.33 -35.35 51.48
N PHE A 11 -21.04 -34.25 51.31
CA PHE A 11 -20.91 -33.35 50.17
C PHE A 11 -19.61 -32.54 50.34
N LEU A 12 -18.57 -32.87 49.57
CA LEU A 12 -17.38 -32.03 49.45
C LEU A 12 -17.62 -31.05 48.30
N SER A 13 -18.10 -29.86 48.63
CA SER A 13 -18.21 -28.73 47.70
C SER A 13 -16.80 -28.30 47.29
N LEU A 14 -16.36 -28.67 46.09
CA LEU A 14 -15.21 -28.07 45.44
C LEU A 14 -15.57 -26.62 45.05
N ILE A 15 -15.14 -25.67 45.86
CA ILE A 15 -15.13 -24.26 45.51
C ILE A 15 -14.01 -24.08 44.48
N ALA A 16 -14.39 -23.78 43.24
CA ALA A 16 -13.47 -23.42 42.18
C ALA A 16 -12.81 -22.07 42.50
N PHE A 17 -11.58 -22.11 43.02
CA PHE A 17 -10.66 -20.98 42.96
C PHE A 17 -10.13 -20.88 41.53
N THR A 18 -10.78 -20.12 40.66
CA THR A 18 -10.17 -19.68 39.41
C THR A 18 -9.14 -18.60 39.74
N SER A 19 -7.89 -19.00 39.90
CA SER A 19 -6.79 -18.06 40.02
C SER A 19 -6.70 -17.22 38.74
N LYS A 20 -6.67 -15.90 38.88
CA LYS A 20 -6.46 -14.91 37.81
C LYS A 20 -5.21 -15.17 36.95
N ALA A 21 -4.29 -16.02 37.43
CA ALA A 21 -3.13 -16.51 36.69
C ALA A 21 -3.45 -17.42 35.48
N ALA A 22 -4.64 -18.03 35.42
CA ALA A 22 -5.02 -18.87 34.29
C ALA A 22 -5.34 -18.04 33.02
N GLN A 23 -5.69 -16.77 33.15
CA GLN A 23 -6.13 -15.94 32.01
C GLN A 23 -4.97 -15.31 31.22
N ASP A 24 -3.75 -15.39 31.74
CA ASP A 24 -2.54 -14.78 31.14
C ASP A 24 -1.60 -15.80 30.49
N SER A 25 -2.07 -17.01 30.16
CA SER A 25 -1.26 -18.09 29.56
C SER A 25 -1.84 -18.57 28.23
N LEU A 26 -1.00 -19.18 27.39
CA LEU A 26 -1.43 -19.88 26.18
C LEU A 26 -1.52 -21.38 26.47
N GLN A 27 -2.66 -21.99 26.17
CA GLN A 27 -2.81 -23.45 26.18
C GLN A 27 -3.77 -23.90 25.09
N ILE A 28 -3.22 -24.43 23.98
CA ILE A 28 -4.01 -25.01 22.89
C ILE A 28 -3.79 -26.52 22.90
N GLU A 29 -4.80 -27.28 23.32
CA GLU A 29 -4.81 -28.74 23.18
C GLU A 29 -5.06 -29.10 21.70
N ILE A 30 -4.23 -29.99 21.15
CA ILE A 30 -4.35 -30.46 19.77
C ILE A 30 -4.84 -31.90 19.75
N ASP A 31 -5.88 -32.16 18.95
CA ASP A 31 -6.36 -33.50 18.61
C ASP A 31 -6.36 -33.68 17.09
N ALA A 32 -5.37 -34.40 16.56
CA ALA A 32 -5.15 -34.59 15.14
C ALA A 32 -4.60 -36.00 14.83
N PRO A 33 -5.41 -37.06 14.91
CA PRO A 33 -4.95 -38.44 14.71
C PRO A 33 -4.23 -38.68 13.38
N GLN A 34 -4.66 -37.97 12.31
CA GLN A 34 -4.07 -38.03 10.97
C GLN A 34 -2.62 -37.49 10.91
N LEU A 35 -2.19 -36.78 11.94
CA LEU A 35 -0.87 -36.15 12.06
C LEU A 35 -0.01 -36.82 13.16
N ALA A 36 -0.30 -38.08 13.51
CA ALA A 36 0.47 -38.82 14.52
C ALA A 36 1.99 -38.82 14.22
N ASN A 37 2.80 -38.47 15.24
CA ASN A 37 4.25 -38.32 15.14
C ASN A 37 4.73 -37.25 14.13
N LYS A 38 3.87 -36.33 13.69
CA LYS A 38 4.25 -35.19 12.85
C LYS A 38 4.50 -33.95 13.71
N GLU A 39 5.40 -33.09 13.25
CA GLU A 39 5.58 -31.76 13.80
C GLU A 39 4.52 -30.82 13.23
N ILE A 40 3.94 -29.98 14.09
CA ILE A 40 3.10 -28.86 13.69
C ILE A 40 3.65 -27.57 14.30
N ILE A 41 3.44 -26.44 13.62
CA ILE A 41 4.06 -25.17 13.96
C ILE A 41 2.99 -24.08 14.08
N LEU A 42 2.98 -23.37 15.21
CA LEU A 42 2.18 -22.17 15.40
C LEU A 42 3.03 -20.95 15.06
N CYS A 43 2.53 -20.13 14.15
CA CYS A 43 3.14 -18.88 13.71
C CYS A 43 2.17 -17.71 13.89
N ASN A 44 2.67 -16.51 14.18
CA ASN A 44 1.89 -15.29 14.07
C ASN A 44 2.26 -14.54 12.79
N TYR A 45 1.32 -13.74 12.29
CA TYR A 45 1.66 -12.64 11.39
C TYR A 45 2.25 -11.48 12.20
N PHE A 46 3.23 -10.78 11.64
CA PHE A 46 3.64 -9.47 12.13
C PHE A 46 4.31 -8.67 11.01
N ASN A 47 3.84 -7.44 10.75
CA ASN A 47 4.43 -6.53 9.76
C ASN A 47 4.64 -7.15 8.35
N GLY A 48 3.73 -8.04 7.93
CA GLY A 48 3.78 -8.68 6.61
C GLY A 48 4.69 -9.92 6.53
N ALA A 49 5.24 -10.38 7.65
CA ALA A 49 6.00 -11.63 7.74
C ALA A 49 5.40 -12.59 8.78
N ASN A 50 5.80 -13.85 8.71
CA ASN A 50 5.35 -14.90 9.63
C ASN A 50 6.48 -15.23 10.61
N TYR A 51 6.19 -15.30 11.90
CA TYR A 51 7.17 -15.64 12.92
C TYR A 51 6.72 -16.88 13.70
N LYS A 52 7.60 -17.86 13.81
CA LYS A 52 7.37 -19.07 14.60
C LYS A 52 7.26 -18.73 16.08
N GLN A 53 6.13 -19.08 16.68
CA GLN A 53 5.86 -18.91 18.11
C GLN A 53 6.12 -20.20 18.88
N ASN A 54 5.73 -21.34 18.32
CA ASN A 54 5.92 -22.64 18.93
C ASN A 54 5.97 -23.75 17.86
N ALA A 55 6.62 -24.87 18.15
CA ALA A 55 6.50 -26.10 17.37
C ALA A 55 6.46 -27.30 18.30
N ILE A 56 5.59 -28.25 17.97
CA ILE A 56 5.40 -29.46 18.76
C ILE A 56 5.34 -30.68 17.85
N THR A 57 5.90 -31.79 18.31
CA THR A 57 5.70 -33.10 17.70
C THR A 57 4.52 -33.79 18.37
N LEU A 58 3.51 -34.14 17.59
CA LEU A 58 2.32 -34.82 18.10
C LEU A 58 2.65 -36.25 18.54
N SER A 59 1.93 -36.74 19.54
CA SER A 59 2.08 -38.09 20.07
C SER A 59 1.73 -39.16 19.02
N LYS A 60 1.95 -40.44 19.36
CA LYS A 60 1.48 -41.58 18.54
C LYS A 60 -0.04 -41.59 18.33
N LYS A 61 -0.81 -40.90 19.17
CA LYS A 61 -2.26 -40.74 19.03
C LYS A 61 -2.66 -39.47 18.28
N GLY A 62 -1.69 -38.66 17.83
CA GLY A 62 -1.95 -37.38 17.18
C GLY A 62 -2.34 -36.26 18.14
N THR A 63 -2.02 -36.39 19.43
CA THR A 63 -2.35 -35.38 20.46
C THR A 63 -1.12 -34.57 20.88
N GLY A 64 -1.32 -33.32 21.28
CA GLY A 64 -0.24 -32.42 21.75
C GLY A 64 -0.76 -31.13 22.38
N TYR A 65 0.15 -30.25 22.80
CA TYR A 65 -0.21 -28.94 23.37
C TYR A 65 0.74 -27.85 22.90
N PHE A 66 0.20 -26.76 22.36
CA PHE A 66 0.95 -25.50 22.34
C PHE A 66 0.76 -24.83 23.71
N GLN A 67 1.83 -24.73 24.49
CA GLN A 67 1.76 -24.15 25.84
C GLN A 67 2.84 -23.09 26.05
N GLN A 68 2.46 -21.96 26.64
CA GLN A 68 3.38 -20.93 27.10
C GLN A 68 2.86 -20.28 28.40
N ASN A 69 3.78 -19.87 29.27
CA ASN A 69 3.45 -19.21 30.54
C ASN A 69 2.87 -17.79 30.35
N LYS A 70 2.90 -17.27 29.13
CA LYS A 70 2.36 -15.95 28.78
C LYS A 70 1.45 -16.10 27.56
N ALA A 71 0.31 -15.43 27.60
CA ALA A 71 -0.57 -15.28 26.45
C ALA A 71 0.18 -14.60 25.30
N LEU A 72 -0.11 -15.05 24.09
CA LEU A 72 0.40 -14.41 22.88
C LEU A 72 -0.39 -13.13 22.59
N PRO A 73 0.16 -12.17 21.83
CA PRO A 73 -0.61 -11.04 21.33
C PRO A 73 -1.86 -11.50 20.57
N GLN A 74 -3.00 -10.86 20.78
CA GLN A 74 -4.19 -11.15 19.97
C GLN A 74 -3.92 -10.81 18.49
N GLY A 75 -4.44 -11.62 17.58
CA GLY A 75 -4.13 -11.47 16.16
C GLY A 75 -4.60 -12.63 15.29
N LEU A 76 -4.17 -12.61 14.04
CA LEU A 76 -4.27 -13.73 13.11
C LEU A 76 -3.01 -14.60 13.25
N TYR A 77 -3.24 -15.91 13.33
CA TYR A 77 -2.22 -16.92 13.50
C TYR A 77 -2.35 -17.99 12.42
N LEU A 78 -1.24 -18.67 12.17
CA LEU A 78 -1.10 -19.74 11.22
C LEU A 78 -0.72 -21.03 11.95
N VAL A 79 -1.40 -22.12 11.63
CA VAL A 79 -1.00 -23.45 12.06
C VAL A 79 -0.52 -24.22 10.84
N TYR A 80 0.79 -24.42 10.73
CA TYR A 80 1.39 -25.28 9.71
C TYR A 80 1.31 -26.72 10.17
N VAL A 81 0.70 -27.57 9.35
CA VAL A 81 0.70 -29.04 9.56
C VAL A 81 1.80 -29.73 8.77
N ASP A 82 2.32 -29.06 7.73
CA ASP A 82 3.56 -29.35 7.02
C ASP A 82 4.02 -28.10 6.22
N SER A 83 4.96 -28.27 5.28
CA SER A 83 5.56 -27.16 4.52
C SER A 83 4.63 -26.47 3.54
N THR A 84 3.51 -27.09 3.13
CA THR A 84 2.59 -26.53 2.13
C THR A 84 1.17 -26.40 2.65
N ARG A 85 0.78 -27.16 3.67
CA ARG A 85 -0.56 -27.15 4.25
C ARG A 85 -0.57 -26.41 5.58
N PHE A 86 -1.44 -25.41 5.65
CA PHE A 86 -1.68 -24.60 6.85
C PHE A 86 -3.12 -24.10 6.85
N PHE A 87 -3.54 -23.53 7.98
CA PHE A 87 -4.80 -22.79 8.09
C PHE A 87 -4.66 -21.64 9.08
N ASP A 88 -5.55 -20.67 8.92
CA ASP A 88 -5.63 -19.49 9.78
C ASP A 88 -6.45 -19.75 11.04
N LEU A 89 -6.07 -19.07 12.11
CA LEU A 89 -6.70 -19.12 13.43
C LEU A 89 -6.68 -17.72 14.04
N ILE A 90 -7.81 -17.25 14.54
CA ILE A 90 -7.86 -16.01 15.32
C ILE A 90 -7.57 -16.34 16.78
N LEU A 91 -6.56 -15.69 17.37
CA LEU A 91 -6.35 -15.74 18.82
C LEU A 91 -6.89 -14.46 19.45
N GLY A 92 -7.91 -14.62 20.30
CA GLY A 92 -8.48 -13.59 21.15
C GLY A 92 -7.80 -13.52 22.52
N ASP A 93 -8.54 -12.99 23.50
CA ASP A 93 -8.17 -13.06 24.93
C ASP A 93 -8.48 -14.42 25.58
N ASP A 94 -9.12 -15.32 24.84
CA ASP A 94 -9.56 -16.67 25.21
C ASP A 94 -8.59 -17.75 24.70
N GLN A 95 -7.33 -17.70 25.14
CA GLN A 95 -6.23 -18.54 24.61
C GLN A 95 -6.07 -19.92 25.27
N ILE A 96 -7.11 -20.39 25.95
CA ILE A 96 -7.17 -21.73 26.53
C ILE A 96 -8.32 -22.49 25.88
N PHE A 97 -7.99 -23.38 24.95
CA PHE A 97 -8.99 -24.11 24.18
C PHE A 97 -8.41 -25.40 23.58
N LYS A 98 -9.32 -26.20 23.01
CA LYS A 98 -8.98 -27.40 22.26
C LYS A 98 -9.22 -27.17 20.77
N LEU A 99 -8.32 -27.66 19.94
CA LEU A 99 -8.36 -27.62 18.50
C LEU A 99 -8.25 -29.03 17.93
N LYS A 100 -9.34 -29.48 17.32
CA LYS A 100 -9.38 -30.72 16.54
C LYS A 100 -9.08 -30.41 15.09
N ILE A 101 -8.05 -31.04 14.53
CA ILE A 101 -7.58 -30.80 13.17
C ILE A 101 -7.97 -31.98 12.28
N ASP A 102 -8.61 -31.67 11.16
CA ASP A 102 -8.88 -32.61 10.08
C ASP A 102 -8.24 -32.10 8.79
N THR A 103 -7.29 -32.87 8.28
CA THR A 103 -6.45 -32.52 7.12
C THR A 103 -7.15 -32.65 5.78
N THR A 104 -8.39 -33.16 5.75
CA THR A 104 -9.18 -33.27 4.52
C THR A 104 -9.76 -31.93 4.08
N ASN A 105 -10.21 -31.11 5.04
CA ASN A 105 -10.70 -29.75 4.78
C ASN A 105 -10.65 -28.93 6.08
N PHE A 106 -9.62 -28.10 6.24
CA PHE A 106 -9.41 -27.34 7.47
C PHE A 106 -10.59 -26.44 7.83
N VAL A 107 -11.18 -25.74 6.87
CA VAL A 107 -12.29 -24.81 7.12
C VAL A 107 -13.54 -25.56 7.54
N GLN A 108 -13.88 -26.65 6.86
CA GLN A 108 -15.16 -27.35 7.08
C GLN A 108 -15.11 -28.31 8.26
N ASN A 109 -13.95 -28.92 8.54
CA ASN A 109 -13.85 -30.08 9.42
C ASN A 109 -13.10 -29.80 10.73
N ASN A 110 -12.26 -28.76 10.82
CA ASN A 110 -11.65 -28.40 12.10
C ASN A 110 -12.73 -27.98 13.10
N ARG A 111 -12.53 -28.30 14.38
CA ARG A 111 -13.43 -27.93 15.48
C ARG A 111 -12.62 -27.31 16.60
N ILE A 112 -13.20 -26.30 17.22
CA ILE A 112 -12.60 -25.58 18.34
C ILE A 112 -13.59 -25.67 19.50
N GLU A 113 -13.07 -25.87 20.71
CA GLU A 113 -13.85 -25.94 21.93
C GLU A 113 -13.14 -25.10 23.00
N GLY A 114 -13.82 -24.05 23.48
CA GLY A 114 -13.37 -23.21 24.60
C GLY A 114 -12.83 -21.84 24.19
N SER A 115 -12.73 -21.55 22.89
CA SER A 115 -12.44 -20.19 22.40
C SER A 115 -13.60 -19.69 21.55
N ILE A 116 -14.40 -18.80 22.13
CA ILE A 116 -15.52 -18.14 21.46
C ILE A 116 -15.05 -17.43 20.20
N GLN A 117 -13.90 -16.75 20.26
CA GLN A 117 -13.40 -15.95 19.15
C GLN A 117 -12.87 -16.81 18.00
N SER A 118 -12.12 -17.87 18.31
CA SER A 118 -11.65 -18.79 17.28
C SER A 118 -12.80 -19.61 16.68
N GLU A 119 -13.77 -20.06 17.49
CA GLU A 119 -14.98 -20.75 17.01
C GLU A 119 -15.77 -19.87 16.02
N ALA A 120 -16.04 -18.62 16.40
CA ALA A 120 -16.73 -17.65 15.57
C ALA A 120 -16.01 -17.40 14.23
N PHE A 121 -14.67 -17.37 14.23
CA PHE A 121 -13.89 -17.22 13.01
C PHE A 121 -14.09 -18.40 12.04
N PHE A 122 -14.09 -19.63 12.53
CA PHE A 122 -14.36 -20.81 11.71
C PHE A 122 -15.82 -20.88 11.23
N GLU A 123 -16.77 -20.43 12.04
CA GLU A 123 -18.18 -20.28 11.62
C GLU A 123 -18.31 -19.29 10.47
N TYR A 124 -17.70 -18.12 10.61
CA TYR A 124 -17.66 -17.10 9.57
C TYR A 124 -17.05 -17.66 8.27
N ALA A 125 -15.87 -18.27 8.36
CA ALA A 125 -15.17 -18.84 7.21
C ALA A 125 -16.00 -19.95 6.51
N ARG A 126 -16.68 -20.80 7.28
CA ARG A 126 -17.57 -21.84 6.73
C ARG A 126 -18.75 -21.24 5.99
N PHE A 127 -19.41 -20.24 6.58
CA PHE A 127 -20.55 -19.57 5.98
C PHE A 127 -20.16 -18.88 4.65
N ILE A 128 -19.10 -18.07 4.67
CA ILE A 128 -18.62 -17.38 3.46
C ILE A 128 -18.21 -18.38 2.38
N SER A 129 -17.48 -19.44 2.74
CA SER A 129 -17.09 -20.49 1.80
C SER A 129 -18.29 -21.22 1.19
N ALA A 130 -19.36 -21.44 1.96
CA ALA A 130 -20.59 -22.03 1.45
C ALA A 130 -21.27 -21.10 0.43
N LYS A 131 -21.43 -19.81 0.76
CA LYS A 131 -22.05 -18.82 -0.12
C LYS A 131 -21.23 -18.53 -1.38
N GLN A 132 -19.91 -18.56 -1.29
CA GLN A 132 -19.04 -18.45 -2.47
C GLN A 132 -19.19 -19.65 -3.42
N ARG A 133 -19.34 -20.88 -2.89
CA ARG A 133 -19.62 -22.06 -3.71
C ARG A 133 -20.98 -21.97 -4.40
N GLU A 134 -22.04 -21.66 -3.63
CA GLU A 134 -23.39 -21.43 -4.16
C GLU A 134 -23.38 -20.42 -5.32
N ARG A 135 -22.74 -19.26 -5.12
CA ARG A 135 -22.62 -18.24 -6.18
C ARG A 135 -21.86 -18.73 -7.41
N ARG A 136 -20.73 -19.43 -7.21
CA ARG A 136 -19.92 -19.92 -8.33
C ARG A 136 -20.72 -20.91 -9.16
N ASP A 137 -21.42 -21.84 -8.51
CA ASP A 137 -22.19 -22.87 -9.20
C ASP A 137 -23.33 -22.23 -10.02
N VAL A 138 -24.04 -21.25 -9.46
CA VAL A 138 -25.05 -20.45 -10.18
C VAL A 138 -24.46 -19.60 -11.31
N ILE A 139 -23.24 -19.04 -11.15
CA ILE A 139 -22.56 -18.29 -12.22
C ILE A 139 -22.22 -19.19 -13.40
N GLU A 140 -21.81 -20.45 -13.16
CA GLU A 140 -21.58 -21.41 -14.25
C GLU A 140 -22.88 -21.75 -14.98
N GLU A 141 -24.00 -21.90 -14.27
CA GLU A 141 -25.32 -22.08 -14.88
C GLU A 141 -25.74 -20.87 -15.72
N ILE A 142 -25.52 -19.64 -15.22
CA ILE A 142 -25.79 -18.40 -15.95
C ILE A 142 -25.02 -18.36 -17.28
N LYS A 143 -23.76 -18.81 -17.30
CA LYS A 143 -22.97 -18.85 -18.54
C LYS A 143 -23.60 -19.79 -19.57
N VAL A 144 -24.02 -20.98 -19.14
CA VAL A 144 -24.67 -21.96 -20.02
C VAL A 144 -25.96 -21.39 -20.61
N VAL A 145 -26.83 -20.83 -19.76
CA VAL A 145 -28.12 -20.25 -20.21
C VAL A 145 -27.91 -19.06 -21.15
N ARG A 146 -26.91 -18.20 -20.89
CA ARG A 146 -26.57 -17.09 -21.80
C ARG A 146 -26.13 -17.58 -23.17
N THR A 147 -25.34 -18.64 -23.24
CA THR A 147 -24.95 -19.25 -24.52
C THR A 147 -26.17 -19.79 -25.26
N GLN A 148 -27.10 -20.44 -24.57
CA GLN A 148 -28.35 -20.93 -25.18
C GLN A 148 -29.20 -19.78 -25.73
N ILE A 149 -29.36 -18.68 -24.98
CA ILE A 149 -30.06 -17.48 -25.45
C ILE A 149 -29.40 -16.92 -26.72
N GLN A 150 -28.07 -16.85 -26.75
CA GLN A 150 -27.33 -16.38 -27.93
C GLN A 150 -27.55 -17.28 -29.14
N GLU A 151 -27.52 -18.60 -28.95
CA GLU A 151 -27.79 -19.58 -30.02
C GLU A 151 -29.24 -19.49 -30.52
N ASP A 152 -30.21 -19.34 -29.62
CA ASP A 152 -31.63 -19.19 -29.97
C ASP A 152 -31.86 -17.91 -30.76
N ASN A 153 -31.23 -16.80 -30.35
CA ASN A 153 -31.29 -15.53 -31.07
C ASN A 153 -30.61 -15.60 -32.44
N ALA A 154 -29.50 -16.34 -32.57
CA ALA A 154 -28.82 -16.53 -33.84
C ALA A 154 -29.61 -17.42 -34.82
N LYS A 155 -30.42 -18.36 -34.32
CA LYS A 155 -31.32 -19.21 -35.14
C LYS A 155 -32.58 -18.46 -35.59
N ASN A 156 -32.96 -17.40 -34.87
CA ASN A 156 -34.15 -16.60 -35.11
C ASN A 156 -33.76 -15.21 -35.64
N GLU A 157 -33.21 -15.12 -36.87
CA GLU A 157 -33.07 -13.81 -37.54
C GLU A 157 -34.45 -13.15 -37.72
N PRO A 158 -34.60 -11.83 -37.47
CA PRO A 158 -35.90 -11.18 -37.55
C PRO A 158 -36.43 -11.19 -38.98
N LYS A 159 -37.51 -11.95 -39.21
CA LYS A 159 -38.34 -11.83 -40.42
C LYS A 159 -39.37 -10.73 -40.19
N GLU A 160 -39.08 -9.55 -40.73
CA GLU A 160 -39.94 -8.37 -40.82
C GLU A 160 -40.28 -7.66 -39.49
N ALA A 161 -40.36 -6.33 -39.58
CA ALA A 161 -40.26 -5.39 -38.47
C ALA A 161 -41.60 -5.03 -37.79
N ASP A 162 -42.59 -5.93 -37.75
CA ASP A 162 -43.96 -5.55 -37.36
C ASP A 162 -44.65 -6.44 -36.31
N ASP A 163 -43.90 -7.17 -35.47
CA ASP A 163 -44.50 -7.89 -34.33
C ASP A 163 -44.13 -7.23 -32.99
N THR A 164 -44.92 -6.24 -32.59
CA THR A 164 -44.79 -5.47 -31.34
C THR A 164 -45.09 -6.24 -30.04
N THR A 165 -45.11 -7.59 -30.06
CA THR A 165 -45.39 -8.39 -28.85
C THR A 165 -44.18 -9.25 -28.46
N TYR A 166 -43.22 -8.67 -27.74
CA TYR A 166 -42.11 -9.42 -27.15
C TYR A 166 -42.63 -10.42 -26.10
N ILE A 167 -42.44 -11.72 -26.35
CA ILE A 167 -42.72 -12.79 -25.40
C ILE A 167 -41.40 -13.29 -24.83
N GLU A 168 -41.21 -13.11 -23.53
CA GLU A 168 -40.03 -13.60 -22.81
C GLU A 168 -39.90 -15.13 -22.91
N THR A 169 -38.74 -15.58 -23.39
CA THR A 169 -38.40 -16.98 -23.57
C THR A 169 -38.21 -17.70 -22.22
N GLN A 170 -38.23 -19.04 -22.23
CA GLN A 170 -37.95 -19.82 -21.02
C GLN A 170 -36.52 -19.59 -20.51
N ASN A 171 -35.55 -19.51 -21.41
CA ASN A 171 -34.14 -19.27 -21.06
C ASN A 171 -33.95 -17.87 -20.44
N GLU A 172 -34.69 -16.85 -20.90
CA GLU A 172 -34.68 -15.52 -20.27
C GLU A 172 -35.30 -15.51 -18.86
N LYS A 173 -36.40 -16.26 -18.66
CA LYS A 173 -37.00 -16.44 -17.32
C LYS A 173 -36.05 -17.16 -16.38
N GLU A 174 -35.41 -18.22 -16.85
CA GLU A 174 -34.40 -18.96 -16.09
C GLU A 174 -33.21 -18.07 -15.72
N LEU A 175 -32.69 -17.28 -16.67
CA LEU A 175 -31.63 -16.32 -16.42
C LEU A 175 -32.01 -15.31 -15.33
N LYS A 176 -33.23 -14.77 -15.34
CA LYS A 176 -33.72 -13.87 -14.28
C LYS A 176 -33.76 -14.55 -12.92
N LEU A 177 -34.20 -15.80 -12.85
CA LEU A 177 -34.22 -16.58 -11.60
C LEU A 177 -32.80 -16.81 -11.06
N LEU A 178 -31.85 -17.18 -11.92
CA LEU A 178 -30.46 -17.37 -11.52
C LEU A 178 -29.80 -16.07 -11.03
N ILE A 179 -30.09 -14.93 -11.68
CA ILE A 179 -29.65 -13.61 -11.19
C ILE A 179 -30.23 -13.32 -9.81
N ALA A 180 -31.52 -13.57 -9.60
CA ALA A 180 -32.17 -13.38 -8.30
C ALA A 180 -31.57 -14.29 -7.20
N GLN A 181 -31.09 -15.50 -7.55
CA GLN A 181 -30.37 -16.36 -6.62
C GLN A 181 -29.03 -15.76 -6.20
N ILE A 182 -28.27 -15.15 -7.13
CA ILE A 182 -27.04 -14.43 -6.80
C ILE A 182 -27.32 -13.26 -5.85
N ASP A 183 -28.36 -12.48 -6.13
CA ASP A 183 -28.74 -11.34 -5.29
C ASP A 183 -29.16 -11.78 -3.88
N SER A 184 -29.95 -12.86 -3.78
CA SER A 184 -30.33 -13.48 -2.51
C SER A 184 -29.11 -13.98 -1.72
N ALA A 185 -28.15 -14.65 -2.40
CA ALA A 185 -26.91 -15.07 -1.78
C ALA A 185 -26.10 -13.86 -1.25
N ASN A 186 -25.98 -12.78 -2.02
CA ASN A 186 -25.32 -11.55 -1.59
C ASN A 186 -26.01 -10.92 -0.37
N GLN A 187 -27.34 -10.81 -0.37
CA GLN A 187 -28.11 -10.29 0.75
C GLN A 187 -27.93 -11.14 2.02
N SER A 188 -27.87 -12.47 1.88
CA SER A 188 -27.62 -13.35 3.02
C SER A 188 -26.22 -13.15 3.62
N VAL A 189 -25.21 -12.83 2.78
CA VAL A 189 -23.86 -12.49 3.25
C VAL A 189 -23.87 -11.17 4.02
N ILE A 190 -24.50 -10.13 3.48
CA ILE A 190 -24.61 -8.82 4.14
C ILE A 190 -25.33 -8.96 5.49
N ALA A 191 -26.46 -9.68 5.53
CA ALA A 191 -27.22 -9.90 6.76
C ALA A 191 -26.41 -10.66 7.81
N PHE A 192 -25.69 -11.71 7.40
CA PHE A 192 -24.83 -12.49 8.28
C PHE A 192 -23.68 -11.63 8.83
N GLN A 193 -22.96 -10.90 7.97
CA GLN A 193 -21.88 -10.00 8.38
C GLN A 193 -22.37 -8.96 9.39
N LYS A 194 -23.54 -8.35 9.14
CA LYS A 194 -24.15 -7.41 10.08
C LYS A 194 -24.42 -8.06 11.45
N SER A 195 -25.08 -9.22 11.48
CA SER A 195 -25.32 -9.93 12.75
C SER A 195 -24.03 -10.34 13.46
N PHE A 196 -23.00 -10.73 12.69
CA PHE A 196 -21.70 -11.11 13.22
C PHE A 196 -21.01 -9.91 13.88
N HIS A 197 -21.03 -8.75 13.22
CA HIS A 197 -20.48 -7.52 13.75
C HIS A 197 -21.21 -7.08 15.02
N ASP A 198 -22.54 -7.12 15.03
CA ASP A 198 -23.34 -6.75 16.21
C ASP A 198 -23.03 -7.66 17.40
N GLN A 199 -22.85 -8.96 17.16
CA GLN A 199 -22.55 -9.95 18.19
C GLN A 199 -21.11 -9.84 18.73
N TYR A 200 -20.13 -9.58 17.86
CA TYR A 200 -18.70 -9.66 18.21
C TYR A 200 -17.97 -8.31 18.20
N LYS A 201 -18.69 -7.17 18.24
CA LYS A 201 -18.14 -5.82 18.06
C LYS A 201 -16.96 -5.45 18.97
N GLU A 202 -16.94 -5.94 20.21
CA GLU A 202 -15.88 -5.63 21.19
C GLU A 202 -14.70 -6.60 21.07
N GLN A 203 -14.96 -7.82 20.59
CA GLN A 203 -14.00 -8.90 20.45
C GLN A 203 -13.06 -8.65 19.28
N TRP A 204 -11.87 -9.26 19.34
CA TRP A 204 -10.91 -9.16 18.25
C TRP A 204 -11.46 -9.76 16.96
N VAL A 205 -12.16 -10.90 17.02
CA VAL A 205 -12.74 -11.51 15.82
C VAL A 205 -13.70 -10.57 15.08
N GLY A 206 -14.56 -9.82 15.79
CA GLY A 206 -15.46 -8.86 15.15
C GLY A 206 -14.71 -7.70 14.52
N LYS A 207 -13.73 -7.12 15.22
CA LYS A 207 -12.89 -6.05 14.67
C LYS A 207 -12.04 -6.49 13.48
N PHE A 208 -11.50 -7.71 13.53
CA PHE A 208 -10.74 -8.30 12.44
C PHE A 208 -11.58 -8.45 11.18
N ILE A 209 -12.78 -9.05 11.29
CA ILE A 209 -13.68 -9.23 10.16
C ILE A 209 -14.18 -7.87 9.67
N LYS A 210 -14.54 -6.95 10.56
CA LYS A 210 -14.92 -5.58 10.20
C LYS A 210 -13.83 -4.91 9.36
N GLY A 211 -12.55 -5.06 9.72
CA GLY A 211 -11.43 -4.51 8.95
C GLY A 211 -11.23 -5.07 7.54
N LEU A 212 -11.86 -6.20 7.22
CA LEU A 212 -11.93 -6.80 5.88
C LEU A 212 -13.13 -6.33 5.06
N ASP A 213 -14.11 -5.66 5.68
CA ASP A 213 -15.24 -5.10 4.96
C ASP A 213 -14.73 -4.06 3.94
N PRO A 214 -15.37 -3.99 2.75
CA PRO A 214 -15.10 -2.91 1.81
C PRO A 214 -15.44 -1.56 2.45
N ILE A 215 -14.86 -0.51 1.89
CA ILE A 215 -15.25 0.86 2.22
C ILE A 215 -16.73 1.02 1.88
N GLU A 216 -17.47 1.73 2.73
CA GLU A 216 -18.88 2.01 2.44
C GLU A 216 -19.01 2.71 1.10
N THR A 217 -20.11 2.43 0.39
CA THR A 217 -20.38 3.04 -0.90
C THR A 217 -20.55 4.55 -0.70
N GLY A 218 -19.76 5.34 -1.43
CA GLY A 218 -19.84 6.79 -1.36
C GLY A 218 -21.10 7.36 -2.04
N PRO A 219 -21.23 8.69 -2.08
CA PRO A 219 -22.41 9.35 -2.64
C PRO A 219 -22.57 9.14 -4.14
N PHE A 220 -21.48 8.84 -4.88
CA PHE A 220 -21.49 8.68 -6.33
C PHE A 220 -20.68 7.45 -6.76
N PRO A 221 -21.18 6.21 -6.52
CA PRO A 221 -20.47 4.99 -6.87
C PRO A 221 -20.25 4.80 -8.38
N GLN A 222 -21.04 5.49 -9.20
CA GLN A 222 -20.91 5.56 -10.65
C GLN A 222 -20.97 7.02 -11.07
N PRO A 223 -19.87 7.79 -10.89
CA PRO A 223 -19.86 9.21 -11.17
C PRO A 223 -20.02 9.44 -12.67
N LYS A 224 -20.90 10.38 -13.02
CA LYS A 224 -21.20 10.80 -14.41
C LYS A 224 -20.50 12.10 -14.77
N THR A 225 -20.10 12.88 -13.77
CA THR A 225 -19.38 14.16 -13.96
C THR A 225 -18.03 14.14 -13.26
N GLN A 226 -17.13 15.05 -13.66
CA GLN A 226 -15.85 15.23 -12.98
C GLN A 226 -15.99 15.65 -11.52
N GLU A 227 -17.02 16.45 -11.20
CA GLU A 227 -17.31 16.87 -9.84
C GLU A 227 -17.75 15.69 -8.98
N GLU A 228 -18.66 14.84 -9.48
CA GLU A 228 -19.08 13.61 -8.80
C GLU A 228 -17.89 12.66 -8.59
N ALA A 229 -17.02 12.52 -9.58
CA ALA A 229 -15.82 11.69 -9.48
C ALA A 229 -14.85 12.21 -8.41
N MET A 230 -14.67 13.53 -8.33
CA MET A 230 -13.86 14.16 -7.27
C MET A 230 -14.48 13.93 -5.89
N GLN A 231 -15.79 14.08 -5.74
CA GLN A 231 -16.50 13.87 -4.48
C GLN A 231 -16.41 12.40 -4.03
N GLU A 232 -16.60 11.45 -4.94
CA GLU A 232 -16.43 10.02 -4.64
C GLU A 232 -14.98 9.71 -4.24
N PHE A 233 -13.99 10.24 -4.97
CA PHE A 233 -12.58 10.06 -4.64
C PHE A 233 -12.25 10.60 -3.24
N GLN A 234 -12.71 11.81 -2.89
CA GLN A 234 -12.52 12.37 -1.55
C GLN A 234 -13.21 11.51 -0.48
N TYR A 235 -14.42 11.02 -0.75
CA TYR A 235 -15.10 10.08 0.16
C TYR A 235 -14.24 8.85 0.42
N GLN A 236 -13.82 8.14 -0.63
CA GLN A 236 -12.97 6.95 -0.51
C GLN A 236 -11.66 7.25 0.24
N LYS A 237 -11.04 8.41 0.01
CA LYS A 237 -9.82 8.86 0.70
C LYS A 237 -10.00 9.09 2.20
N PHE A 238 -11.12 9.66 2.63
CA PHE A 238 -11.35 9.97 4.04
C PHE A 238 -11.94 8.79 4.83
N HIS A 239 -12.70 7.93 4.15
CA HIS A 239 -13.40 6.78 4.74
C HIS A 239 -12.64 5.44 4.61
N TYR A 240 -11.44 5.45 3.98
CA TYR A 240 -10.63 4.23 3.73
C TYR A 240 -10.38 3.35 4.96
N PHE A 241 -10.21 3.98 6.12
CA PHE A 241 -9.88 3.32 7.38
C PHE A 241 -11.04 3.29 8.39
N ASP A 242 -12.28 3.62 7.99
CA ASP A 242 -13.42 3.66 8.93
C ASP A 242 -13.64 2.32 9.64
N ASN A 243 -13.36 1.24 8.92
CA ASN A 243 -13.47 -0.12 9.44
C ASN A 243 -12.19 -0.62 10.13
N THR A 244 -11.16 0.20 10.29
CA THR A 244 -9.85 -0.22 10.82
C THR A 244 -9.26 0.82 11.76
N ASP A 245 -9.26 0.52 13.06
CA ASP A 245 -8.62 1.36 14.06
C ASP A 245 -7.09 1.34 13.89
N LEU A 246 -6.55 2.44 13.38
CA LEU A 246 -5.11 2.62 13.14
C LEU A 246 -4.26 2.61 14.41
N SER A 247 -4.85 2.65 15.60
CA SER A 247 -4.16 2.56 16.90
C SER A 247 -4.24 1.16 17.53
N ASP A 248 -5.04 0.25 16.99
CA ASP A 248 -5.19 -1.10 17.53
C ASP A 248 -4.04 -2.00 17.06
N ARG A 249 -3.11 -2.30 17.98
CA ARG A 249 -1.93 -3.12 17.70
C ARG A 249 -2.23 -4.50 17.13
N ARG A 250 -3.43 -5.04 17.32
CA ARG A 250 -3.82 -6.37 16.85
C ARG A 250 -3.82 -6.45 15.32
N PHE A 251 -4.10 -5.34 14.62
CA PHE A 251 -4.01 -5.30 13.17
C PHE A 251 -2.59 -5.53 12.64
N TRP A 252 -1.54 -5.15 13.38
CA TRP A 252 -0.16 -5.49 13.00
C TRP A 252 0.12 -6.99 12.99
N TYR A 253 -0.70 -7.77 13.69
CA TYR A 253 -0.70 -9.24 13.68
C TYR A 253 -1.65 -9.82 12.64
N THR A 254 -1.85 -9.13 11.51
CA THR A 254 -2.61 -9.61 10.36
C THR A 254 -1.76 -9.55 9.09
N ASN A 255 -2.18 -10.28 8.07
CA ASN A 255 -1.55 -10.27 6.75
C ASN A 255 -1.96 -9.07 5.88
N TYR A 256 -3.05 -8.38 6.20
CA TYR A 256 -3.61 -7.33 5.35
C TYR A 256 -3.30 -5.90 5.81
N PHE A 257 -3.05 -5.66 7.09
CA PHE A 257 -2.94 -4.28 7.58
C PHE A 257 -1.71 -3.53 7.06
N PRO A 258 -0.48 -4.09 7.09
CA PRO A 258 0.68 -3.41 6.53
C PRO A 258 0.55 -3.07 5.03
N PRO A 259 0.09 -3.96 4.14
CA PRO A 259 -0.15 -3.59 2.74
C PRO A 259 -1.31 -2.59 2.60
N LYS A 260 -2.38 -2.68 3.41
CA LYS A 260 -3.48 -1.70 3.41
C LYS A 260 -3.02 -0.26 3.67
N ILE A 261 -2.05 -0.05 4.57
CA ILE A 261 -1.44 1.27 4.78
C ILE A 261 -0.75 1.80 3.52
N LEU A 262 -0.04 0.93 2.80
CA LEU A 262 0.70 1.34 1.60
C LEU A 262 -0.24 1.56 0.41
N SER A 263 -1.20 0.67 0.18
CA SER A 263 -2.23 0.84 -0.86
C SER A 263 -3.01 2.14 -0.67
N TYR A 264 -3.35 2.53 0.56
CA TYR A 264 -3.97 3.83 0.80
C TYR A 264 -3.15 4.99 0.21
N ILE A 265 -1.84 5.03 0.48
CA ILE A 265 -0.95 6.08 0.00
C ILE A 265 -0.81 6.04 -1.52
N GLN A 266 -0.79 4.85 -2.12
CA GLN A 266 -0.50 4.66 -3.54
C GLN A 266 -1.75 4.74 -4.44
N GLU A 267 -2.92 4.40 -3.92
CA GLU A 267 -4.14 4.16 -4.71
C GLU A 267 -5.30 5.09 -4.31
N ASN A 268 -5.31 5.62 -3.08
CA ASN A 268 -6.44 6.41 -2.54
C ASN A 268 -6.05 7.84 -2.14
N VAL A 269 -4.85 8.28 -2.51
CA VAL A 269 -4.36 9.65 -2.33
C VAL A 269 -3.97 10.18 -3.70
N GLU A 270 -4.11 11.49 -3.91
CA GLU A 270 -3.69 12.15 -5.13
C GLU A 270 -2.21 11.84 -5.36
N MET A 271 -1.86 11.46 -6.61
CA MET A 271 -0.49 11.10 -7.01
C MET A 271 0.40 12.34 -7.15
N ASP A 272 0.43 13.14 -6.09
CA ASP A 272 1.23 14.33 -5.90
C ASP A 272 2.09 14.13 -4.63
N PRO A 273 3.42 14.38 -4.69
CA PRO A 273 4.33 14.14 -3.58
C PRO A 273 3.92 14.76 -2.23
N ASP A 274 3.38 15.99 -2.24
CA ASP A 274 2.99 16.69 -1.02
C ASP A 274 1.69 16.13 -0.44
N SER A 275 0.74 15.77 -1.31
CA SER A 275 -0.51 15.12 -0.93
C SER A 275 -0.26 13.76 -0.27
N MET A 276 0.63 12.95 -0.85
CA MET A 276 1.06 11.67 -0.28
C MET A 276 1.82 11.86 1.04
N ALA A 277 2.68 12.86 1.14
CA ALA A 277 3.41 13.18 2.38
C ALA A 277 2.48 13.59 3.52
N ALA A 278 1.49 14.44 3.23
CA ALA A 278 0.47 14.82 4.20
C ALA A 278 -0.38 13.62 4.63
N ALA A 279 -0.75 12.74 3.69
CA ALA A 279 -1.50 11.52 4.00
C ALA A 279 -0.71 10.56 4.89
N ALA A 280 0.57 10.32 4.59
CA ALA A 280 1.45 9.49 5.41
C ALA A 280 1.56 10.03 6.84
N SER A 281 1.75 11.35 7.00
CA SER A 281 1.78 11.96 8.33
C SER A 281 0.45 11.79 9.07
N ARG A 282 -0.71 11.96 8.40
CA ARG A 282 -2.03 11.73 9.04
C ARG A 282 -2.20 10.30 9.57
N ILE A 283 -1.73 9.28 8.84
CA ILE A 283 -1.82 7.88 9.28
C ILE A 283 -0.96 7.66 10.52
N VAL A 284 0.28 8.19 10.51
CA VAL A 284 1.16 8.12 11.68
C VAL A 284 0.50 8.78 12.90
N GLU A 285 -0.09 9.96 12.72
CA GLU A 285 -0.79 10.66 13.80
C GLU A 285 -1.97 9.84 14.35
N LYS A 286 -2.80 9.26 13.48
CA LYS A 286 -3.92 8.39 13.89
C LYS A 286 -3.47 7.13 14.65
N SER A 287 -2.24 6.68 14.46
CA SER A 287 -1.68 5.50 15.15
C SER A 287 -1.15 5.78 16.57
N ARG A 288 -1.14 7.03 17.02
CA ARG A 288 -0.56 7.44 18.32
C ARG A 288 -1.17 6.81 19.57
N GLY A 289 -2.41 6.30 19.49
CA GLY A 289 -3.08 5.65 20.62
C GLY A 289 -2.32 4.45 21.20
N ASP A 290 -1.37 3.88 20.45
CA ASP A 290 -0.52 2.78 20.89
C ASP A 290 0.94 2.97 20.46
N SER A 291 1.88 2.83 21.41
CA SER A 291 3.31 3.12 21.15
C SER A 291 3.99 2.15 20.19
N ILE A 292 3.53 0.89 20.14
CA ILE A 292 4.05 -0.09 19.18
C ILE A 292 3.54 0.27 17.80
N THR A 293 2.25 0.50 17.67
CA THR A 293 1.58 0.84 16.43
C THR A 293 2.14 2.13 15.85
N TYR A 294 2.27 3.19 16.66
CA TYR A 294 2.90 4.44 16.27
C TYR A 294 4.31 4.24 15.69
N ARG A 295 5.16 3.48 16.40
CA ARG A 295 6.51 3.17 15.94
C ARG A 295 6.51 2.36 14.64
N MET A 296 5.63 1.37 14.53
CA MET A 296 5.55 0.50 13.36
C MET A 296 5.03 1.24 12.13
N THR A 297 4.01 2.08 12.28
CA THR A 297 3.46 2.91 11.20
C THR A 297 4.51 3.89 10.68
N LEU A 298 5.16 4.64 11.59
CA LEU A 298 6.21 5.59 11.23
C LEU A 298 7.37 4.88 10.53
N SER A 299 7.84 3.76 11.07
CA SER A 299 8.92 2.97 10.47
C SER A 299 8.53 2.42 9.09
N LYS A 300 7.31 1.89 8.94
CA LYS A 300 6.81 1.32 7.68
C LYS A 300 6.77 2.37 6.57
N LEU A 301 6.18 3.54 6.83
CA LEU A 301 6.07 4.62 5.85
C LEU A 301 7.42 5.29 5.56
N THR A 302 8.29 5.42 6.57
CA THR A 302 9.66 5.92 6.38
C THR A 302 10.46 4.96 5.49
N ASN A 303 10.40 3.66 5.75
CA ASN A 303 11.09 2.65 4.94
C ASN A 303 10.52 2.59 3.51
N PHE A 304 9.20 2.66 3.36
CA PHE A 304 8.55 2.74 2.05
C PHE A 304 9.10 3.93 1.24
N ALA A 305 9.14 5.11 1.85
CA ALA A 305 9.65 6.31 1.20
C ALA A 305 11.15 6.23 0.87
N THR A 306 11.96 5.62 1.75
CA THR A 306 13.41 5.43 1.52
C THR A 306 13.72 4.39 0.43
N GLN A 307 12.93 3.32 0.33
CA GLN A 307 13.17 2.21 -0.59
C GLN A 307 12.50 2.40 -1.96
N SER A 308 11.61 3.38 -2.10
CA SER A 308 10.90 3.60 -3.35
C SER A 308 11.80 4.21 -4.41
N ASN A 309 11.70 3.67 -5.63
CA ASN A 309 12.30 4.24 -6.83
C ASN A 309 11.35 5.23 -7.54
N ILE A 310 10.18 5.51 -6.94
CA ILE A 310 9.22 6.47 -7.48
C ILE A 310 9.70 7.89 -7.13
N MET A 311 9.77 8.74 -8.14
CA MET A 311 10.15 10.14 -8.01
C MET A 311 9.20 10.88 -7.05
N GLY A 312 9.73 11.68 -6.13
CA GLY A 312 8.93 12.48 -5.19
C GLY A 312 8.60 11.78 -3.87
N MET A 313 8.92 10.50 -3.71
CA MET A 313 8.70 9.80 -2.44
C MET A 313 9.56 10.36 -1.29
N GLU A 314 10.62 11.11 -1.59
CA GLU A 314 11.37 11.84 -0.57
C GLU A 314 10.51 12.89 0.17
N ASN A 315 9.39 13.35 -0.41
CA ASN A 315 8.49 14.27 0.27
C ASN A 315 7.83 13.57 1.47
N ILE A 316 7.43 12.31 1.32
CA ILE A 316 6.92 11.49 2.44
C ILE A 316 8.00 11.37 3.50
N TRP A 317 9.20 10.94 3.12
CA TRP A 317 10.30 10.77 4.08
C TRP A 317 10.62 12.06 4.82
N ALA A 318 10.70 13.19 4.10
CA ALA A 318 11.02 14.48 4.66
C ALA A 318 9.93 14.99 5.61
N LYS A 319 8.65 14.82 5.24
CA LYS A 319 7.53 15.19 6.11
C LYS A 319 7.52 14.39 7.40
N LEU A 320 7.79 13.08 7.32
CA LEU A 320 7.91 12.23 8.51
C LEU A 320 9.14 12.59 9.35
N ALA A 321 10.26 12.96 8.71
CA ALA A 321 11.45 13.48 9.38
C ALA A 321 11.13 14.77 10.14
N GLU A 322 10.47 15.74 9.51
CA GLU A 322 10.07 17.02 10.10
C GLU A 322 9.09 16.83 11.27
N ASP A 323 7.99 16.11 11.03
CA ASP A 323 6.87 16.01 11.95
C ASP A 323 7.17 15.19 13.19
N TYR A 324 8.04 14.17 13.07
CA TYR A 324 8.23 13.18 14.13
C TYR A 324 9.67 13.09 14.60
N TYR A 325 10.61 12.81 13.69
CA TYR A 325 11.98 12.56 14.08
C TYR A 325 12.68 13.82 14.60
N LEU A 326 12.59 14.92 13.86
CA LEU A 326 13.30 16.18 14.15
C LEU A 326 12.54 17.09 15.11
N SER A 327 11.22 16.89 15.29
CA SER A 327 10.37 17.62 16.23
C SER A 327 10.50 17.14 17.68
N GLY A 328 11.19 16.01 17.92
CA GLY A 328 11.28 15.39 19.24
C GLY A 328 10.11 14.44 19.57
N LEU A 329 9.23 14.15 18.62
CA LEU A 329 8.14 13.17 18.78
C LEU A 329 8.55 11.76 18.33
N ALA A 330 9.83 11.52 18.09
CA ALA A 330 10.37 10.22 17.71
C ALA A 330 10.06 9.18 18.80
N PRO A 331 9.76 7.92 18.45
CA PRO A 331 9.66 6.85 19.43
C PRO A 331 10.91 6.75 20.32
N ASN A 332 10.73 6.50 21.62
CA ASN A 332 11.76 6.59 22.68
C ASN A 332 13.01 5.69 22.51
N ASN A 333 13.06 4.86 21.48
CA ASN A 333 14.11 3.87 21.24
C ASN A 333 15.03 4.22 20.05
N MET A 334 15.01 5.45 19.55
CA MET A 334 15.88 5.91 18.47
C MET A 334 17.24 6.36 19.02
N ASP A 335 18.33 5.71 18.60
CA ASP A 335 19.68 6.05 19.06
C ASP A 335 20.24 7.33 18.41
N SER A 336 21.30 7.89 19.01
CA SER A 336 21.91 9.15 18.57
C SER A 336 22.52 9.08 17.16
N THR A 337 23.01 7.92 16.74
CA THR A 337 23.61 7.71 15.41
C THR A 337 22.52 7.71 14.35
N PHE A 338 21.42 6.99 14.60
CA PHE A 338 20.24 7.02 13.74
C PHE A 338 19.72 8.46 13.58
N MET A 339 19.56 9.20 14.68
CA MET A 339 19.10 10.59 14.63
C MET A 339 20.07 11.53 13.92
N ALA A 340 21.38 11.31 14.04
CA ALA A 340 22.39 12.05 13.29
C ALA A 340 22.27 11.79 11.77
N ASN A 341 22.03 10.53 11.38
CA ASN A 341 21.80 10.16 9.99
C ASN A 341 20.53 10.82 9.43
N ILE A 342 19.41 10.79 10.17
CA ILE A 342 18.18 11.50 9.75
C ILE A 342 18.45 12.99 9.52
N ARG A 343 19.16 13.67 10.42
CA ARG A 343 19.51 15.09 10.24
C ARG A 343 20.40 15.32 9.01
N SER A 344 21.36 14.43 8.77
CA SER A 344 22.27 14.51 7.62
C SER A 344 21.51 14.36 6.31
N GLU A 345 20.69 13.31 6.17
CA GLU A 345 19.93 13.06 4.94
C GLU A 345 18.86 14.14 4.70
N TYR A 346 18.22 14.63 5.76
CA TYR A 346 17.23 15.71 5.65
C TYR A 346 17.85 17.00 5.13
N LYS A 347 19.07 17.36 5.59
CA LYS A 347 19.78 18.55 5.09
C LYS A 347 20.01 18.53 3.58
N LYS A 348 20.21 17.36 2.97
CA LYS A 348 20.44 17.22 1.53
C LYS A 348 19.20 17.55 0.70
N ILE A 349 18.01 17.28 1.25
CA ILE A 349 16.76 17.36 0.47
C ILE A 349 15.83 18.52 0.87
N ARG A 350 16.00 19.12 2.05
CA ARG A 350 15.05 20.06 2.66
C ARG A 350 14.65 21.27 1.80
N TYR A 351 15.45 21.63 0.79
CA TYR A 351 15.21 22.78 -0.09
C TYR A 351 15.09 22.43 -1.58
N ASN A 352 15.08 21.14 -1.94
CA ASN A 352 15.09 20.70 -3.34
C ASN A 352 14.17 19.51 -3.61
N ARG A 353 13.08 19.39 -2.85
CA ARG A 353 12.02 18.41 -3.09
C ARG A 353 11.19 18.80 -4.31
N ILE A 354 10.56 17.81 -4.93
CA ILE A 354 9.55 18.06 -5.97
C ILE A 354 8.43 18.92 -5.38
N GLY A 355 7.93 19.88 -6.16
CA GLY A 355 6.93 20.87 -5.77
C GLY A 355 7.53 22.13 -5.14
N MET A 356 8.76 22.08 -4.62
CA MET A 356 9.41 23.24 -4.02
C MET A 356 9.91 24.23 -5.07
N GLN A 357 9.92 25.50 -4.69
CA GLN A 357 10.58 26.55 -5.44
C GLN A 357 12.10 26.29 -5.45
N ALA A 358 12.69 26.20 -6.65
CA ALA A 358 14.13 26.04 -6.82
C ALA A 358 14.87 27.27 -6.27
N HIS A 359 15.96 27.08 -5.54
CA HIS A 359 16.70 28.20 -4.97
C HIS A 359 17.35 29.05 -6.07
N ASN A 360 17.02 30.35 -6.11
CA ASN A 360 17.64 31.26 -7.06
C ASN A 360 19.13 31.43 -6.73
N MET A 361 19.98 31.37 -7.75
CA MET A 361 21.42 31.54 -7.61
C MET A 361 21.94 32.51 -8.67
N SER A 362 22.90 33.34 -8.27
CA SER A 362 23.61 34.28 -9.15
C SER A 362 25.01 33.73 -9.41
N LEU A 363 25.29 33.39 -10.67
CA LEU A 363 26.51 32.73 -11.10
C LEU A 363 27.21 33.54 -12.21
N GLU A 364 28.47 33.26 -12.49
CA GLU A 364 29.24 33.91 -13.56
C GLU A 364 29.19 33.05 -14.85
N ASP A 365 28.95 33.67 -16.01
CA ASP A 365 29.06 33.02 -17.33
C ASP A 365 30.53 32.89 -17.80
N THR A 366 30.74 32.39 -19.02
CA THR A 366 32.09 32.16 -19.57
C THR A 366 32.92 33.42 -19.76
N ILE A 367 32.29 34.60 -19.82
CA ILE A 367 32.94 35.91 -19.95
C ILE A 367 32.87 36.75 -18.66
N GLY A 368 32.31 36.20 -17.58
CA GLY A 368 32.27 36.80 -16.25
C GLY A 368 31.04 37.66 -15.95
N ASN A 369 30.01 37.65 -16.81
CA ASN A 369 28.76 38.33 -16.48
C ASN A 369 27.98 37.53 -15.44
N LYS A 370 27.26 38.24 -14.58
CA LYS A 370 26.33 37.60 -13.64
C LYS A 370 25.06 37.17 -14.36
N VAL A 371 24.67 35.92 -14.16
CA VAL A 371 23.41 35.32 -14.62
C VAL A 371 22.68 34.80 -13.40
N ASN A 372 21.43 35.24 -13.20
CA ASN A 372 20.57 34.62 -12.19
C ASN A 372 19.78 33.48 -12.83
N LEU A 373 19.65 32.36 -12.11
CA LEU A 373 18.87 31.20 -12.56
C LEU A 373 17.44 31.60 -12.96
N TYR A 374 16.84 32.54 -12.24
CA TYR A 374 15.47 32.97 -12.49
C TYR A 374 15.30 33.82 -13.75
N ASP A 375 16.39 34.43 -14.23
CA ASP A 375 16.37 35.25 -15.44
C ASP A 375 16.37 34.40 -16.73
N ILE A 376 16.60 33.09 -16.60
CA ILE A 376 16.51 32.14 -17.72
C ILE A 376 15.02 31.98 -18.10
N ALA A 377 14.66 32.58 -19.23
CA ALA A 377 13.32 32.52 -19.80
C ALA A 377 13.15 31.22 -20.61
N ALA A 378 12.50 30.22 -20.00
CA ALA A 378 12.19 28.94 -20.63
C ALA A 378 10.90 28.37 -20.03
N LYS A 379 10.20 27.51 -20.80
CA LYS A 379 9.08 26.72 -20.26
C LYS A 379 9.57 25.71 -19.23
N TYR A 380 10.71 25.09 -19.53
CA TYR A 380 11.42 24.22 -18.59
C TYR A 380 12.91 24.47 -18.64
N THR A 381 13.57 24.47 -17.49
CA THR A 381 15.02 24.60 -17.37
C THR A 381 15.60 23.37 -16.67
N LEU A 382 16.63 22.77 -17.26
CA LEU A 382 17.42 21.72 -16.63
C LEU A 382 18.58 22.36 -15.87
N ILE A 383 18.60 22.22 -14.55
CA ILE A 383 19.77 22.53 -13.73
C ILE A 383 20.66 21.29 -13.73
N TYR A 384 21.84 21.40 -14.32
CA TYR A 384 22.80 20.32 -14.48
C TYR A 384 24.11 20.64 -13.76
N PHE A 385 24.31 20.03 -12.59
CA PHE A 385 25.57 20.12 -11.85
C PHE A 385 26.53 19.04 -12.32
N PHE A 386 27.74 19.43 -12.70
CA PHE A 386 28.74 18.51 -13.25
C PHE A 386 30.17 18.83 -12.84
N GLU A 387 31.06 17.88 -13.09
CA GLU A 387 32.51 18.06 -13.01
C GLU A 387 33.16 17.55 -14.30
N PRO A 388 34.05 18.31 -14.95
CA PRO A 388 34.71 17.90 -16.20
C PRO A 388 35.44 16.55 -16.13
N SER A 389 36.05 16.23 -14.98
CA SER A 389 36.80 14.99 -14.79
C SER A 389 35.91 13.78 -14.46
N CYS A 390 34.63 13.99 -14.11
CA CYS A 390 33.71 12.92 -13.72
C CYS A 390 33.34 12.00 -14.89
N GLY A 391 33.59 10.69 -14.73
CA GLY A 391 33.33 9.69 -15.75
C GLY A 391 31.86 9.57 -16.16
N HIS A 392 30.92 9.74 -15.23
CA HIS A 392 29.48 9.74 -15.54
C HIS A 392 29.07 11.01 -16.29
N CYS A 393 29.57 12.18 -15.89
CA CYS A 393 29.29 13.46 -16.58
C CYS A 393 29.73 13.41 -18.05
N LYS A 394 30.87 12.78 -18.36
CA LYS A 394 31.35 12.60 -19.75
C LYS A 394 30.42 11.76 -20.62
N LYS A 395 29.61 10.87 -20.02
CA LYS A 395 28.59 10.07 -20.73
C LYS A 395 27.25 10.80 -20.81
N THR A 396 26.84 11.44 -19.73
CA THR A 396 25.56 12.17 -19.62
C THR A 396 25.54 13.41 -20.50
N THR A 397 26.63 14.19 -20.53
CA THR A 397 26.66 15.49 -21.23
C THR A 397 26.36 15.37 -22.73
N PRO A 398 26.98 14.46 -23.51
CA PRO A 398 26.63 14.28 -24.92
C PRO A 398 25.18 13.88 -25.15
N ILE A 399 24.60 13.05 -24.28
CA ILE A 399 23.19 12.64 -24.41
C ILE A 399 22.27 13.85 -24.17
N LEU A 400 22.53 14.63 -23.12
CA LEU A 400 21.80 15.85 -22.82
C LEU A 400 21.91 16.87 -23.96
N HIS A 401 23.11 17.08 -24.52
CA HIS A 401 23.34 18.07 -25.56
C HIS A 401 22.87 17.62 -26.95
N ASP A 402 23.39 16.49 -27.43
CA ASP A 402 23.21 16.06 -28.82
C ASP A 402 21.85 15.42 -29.09
N LYS A 403 21.18 14.90 -28.04
CA LYS A 403 19.85 14.30 -28.17
C LYS A 403 18.75 15.19 -27.59
N LEU A 404 18.80 15.47 -26.28
CA LEU A 404 17.66 16.13 -25.63
C LEU A 404 17.59 17.61 -25.98
N TYR A 405 18.67 18.36 -25.76
CA TYR A 405 18.68 19.80 -26.03
C TYR A 405 18.46 20.08 -27.52
N ALA A 406 19.14 19.35 -28.41
CA ALA A 406 18.93 19.46 -29.85
C ALA A 406 17.47 19.25 -30.27
N LYS A 407 16.74 18.36 -29.59
CA LYS A 407 15.33 18.03 -29.86
C LYS A 407 14.34 19.03 -29.24
N PHE A 408 14.60 19.53 -28.04
CA PHE A 408 13.63 20.29 -27.25
C PHE A 408 13.91 21.80 -27.14
N LYS A 409 15.09 22.30 -27.52
CA LYS A 409 15.45 23.72 -27.37
C LYS A 409 14.42 24.67 -28.01
N ASP A 410 13.99 24.36 -29.23
CA ASP A 410 13.03 25.19 -29.98
C ASP A 410 11.58 25.03 -29.46
N ARG A 411 11.37 24.12 -28.51
CA ARG A 411 10.10 23.86 -27.81
C ARG A 411 10.05 24.55 -26.43
N GLY A 412 11.08 25.33 -26.08
CA GLY A 412 11.14 26.11 -24.83
C GLY A 412 11.90 25.42 -23.69
N PHE A 413 12.87 24.57 -24.03
CA PHE A 413 13.74 23.88 -23.07
C PHE A 413 15.13 24.54 -23.02
N GLU A 414 15.60 24.88 -21.82
CA GLU A 414 16.95 25.43 -21.60
C GLU A 414 17.77 24.60 -20.61
N VAL A 415 19.10 24.73 -20.68
CA VAL A 415 20.03 24.06 -19.77
C VAL A 415 20.91 25.06 -19.04
N ALA A 416 20.82 25.07 -17.71
CA ALA A 416 21.73 25.74 -16.79
C ALA A 416 22.81 24.74 -16.35
N CYS A 417 23.97 24.80 -17.01
CA CYS A 417 25.10 23.90 -16.85
C CYS A 417 26.09 24.48 -15.83
N ILE A 418 26.07 23.96 -14.61
CA ILE A 418 26.81 24.52 -13.47
C ILE A 418 27.98 23.60 -13.10
N THR A 419 29.19 24.14 -13.16
CA THR A 419 30.40 23.38 -12.78
C THR A 419 30.67 23.44 -11.28
N ASN A 420 31.06 22.32 -10.67
CA ASN A 420 31.43 22.26 -9.26
C ASN A 420 32.91 22.58 -8.97
N ILE A 421 33.74 22.69 -10.02
CA ILE A 421 35.18 22.94 -9.87
C ILE A 421 35.51 24.44 -9.86
N LEU A 422 36.68 24.77 -9.30
CA LEU A 422 37.23 26.13 -9.31
C LEU A 422 38.28 26.34 -10.43
N ASP A 423 38.67 25.29 -11.14
CA ASP A 423 39.60 25.40 -12.26
C ASP A 423 38.86 25.87 -13.53
N ARG A 424 39.04 27.15 -13.87
CA ARG A 424 38.41 27.78 -15.03
C ARG A 424 38.88 27.17 -16.35
N ASP A 425 40.16 26.82 -16.46
CA ASP A 425 40.72 26.33 -17.72
C ASP A 425 40.23 24.91 -18.03
N GLU A 426 40.10 24.07 -17.01
CA GLU A 426 39.47 22.76 -17.14
C GLU A 426 37.99 22.88 -17.54
N TRP A 427 37.24 23.77 -16.90
CA TRP A 427 35.84 24.03 -17.23
C TRP A 427 35.65 24.53 -18.67
N MET A 428 36.40 25.56 -19.08
CA MET A 428 36.34 26.09 -20.44
C MET A 428 36.73 25.05 -21.50
N ARG A 429 37.73 24.20 -21.21
CA ARG A 429 38.13 23.11 -22.11
C ARG A 429 37.00 22.09 -22.28
N PHE A 430 36.27 21.78 -21.22
CA PHE A 430 35.12 20.87 -21.28
C PHE A 430 34.02 21.44 -22.18
N ILE A 431 33.67 22.72 -22.00
CA ILE A 431 32.68 23.42 -22.82
C ILE A 431 33.05 23.34 -24.31
N HIS A 432 34.29 23.69 -24.67
CA HIS A 432 34.73 23.66 -26.06
C HIS A 432 34.80 22.23 -26.63
N THR A 433 35.26 21.26 -25.84
CA THR A 433 35.33 19.85 -26.26
C THR A 433 33.96 19.29 -26.59
N HIS A 434 32.96 19.61 -25.77
CA HIS A 434 31.59 19.12 -25.92
C HIS A 434 30.67 20.07 -26.70
N LYS A 435 31.19 21.20 -27.21
CA LYS A 435 30.46 22.20 -28.02
C LYS A 435 29.21 22.74 -27.32
N LEU A 436 29.32 23.04 -26.02
CA LEU A 436 28.18 23.43 -25.17
C LEU A 436 27.83 24.92 -25.26
N ASP A 437 28.22 25.63 -26.32
CA ASP A 437 28.12 27.09 -26.43
C ASP A 437 26.67 27.61 -26.39
N GLN A 438 25.70 26.76 -26.70
CA GLN A 438 24.27 27.09 -26.66
C GLN A 438 23.67 27.01 -25.25
N TRP A 439 24.37 26.42 -24.28
CA TRP A 439 23.87 26.31 -22.91
C TRP A 439 24.24 27.52 -22.07
N HIS A 440 23.47 27.77 -21.00
CA HIS A 440 23.89 28.67 -19.93
C HIS A 440 24.98 27.96 -19.13
N ASN A 441 26.24 28.12 -19.53
CA ASN A 441 27.39 27.59 -18.80
C ASN A 441 27.75 28.55 -17.67
N LEU A 442 27.62 28.08 -16.42
CA LEU A 442 27.67 28.88 -15.22
C LEU A 442 28.71 28.37 -14.22
N TRP A 443 29.33 29.31 -13.50
CA TRP A 443 30.41 29.04 -12.56
C TRP A 443 30.29 29.91 -11.30
N ASP A 444 30.66 29.37 -10.13
CA ASP A 444 30.73 30.12 -8.86
C ASP A 444 32.18 30.19 -8.33
N PRO A 445 33.05 31.01 -8.94
CA PRO A 445 34.47 31.09 -8.55
C PRO A 445 34.67 31.45 -7.08
N LYS A 446 33.75 32.25 -6.53
CA LYS A 446 33.84 32.83 -5.18
C LYS A 446 33.03 32.06 -4.16
N ARG A 447 32.28 31.03 -4.58
CA ARG A 447 31.45 30.20 -3.70
C ARG A 447 30.43 31.04 -2.90
N VAL A 448 29.88 32.07 -3.52
CA VAL A 448 28.94 33.01 -2.88
C VAL A 448 27.48 32.65 -3.09
N SER A 449 27.19 31.75 -4.03
CA SER A 449 25.82 31.25 -4.25
C SER A 449 25.38 30.26 -3.16
N TYR A 450 26.34 29.59 -2.50
CA TYR A 450 26.09 28.51 -1.55
C TYR A 450 25.16 27.42 -2.10
N TYR A 451 25.14 27.18 -3.42
CA TYR A 451 24.17 26.27 -4.05
C TYR A 451 24.16 24.87 -3.43
N TRP A 452 25.29 24.37 -2.91
CA TRP A 452 25.41 23.04 -2.27
C TRP A 452 24.62 22.93 -0.94
N GLN A 453 24.15 24.03 -0.37
CA GLN A 453 23.24 24.01 0.78
C GLN A 453 21.77 23.81 0.38
N PHE A 454 21.45 24.10 -0.88
CA PHE A 454 20.09 24.11 -1.41
C PHE A 454 19.87 22.95 -2.39
N TYR A 455 20.89 22.56 -3.13
CA TYR A 455 20.90 21.44 -4.06
C TYR A 455 21.81 20.33 -3.53
N ASP A 456 21.37 19.08 -3.69
CA ASP A 456 22.23 17.93 -3.40
C ASP A 456 23.25 17.77 -4.53
N THR A 457 24.44 18.34 -4.31
CA THR A 457 25.61 18.22 -5.19
C THR A 457 26.68 17.31 -4.60
N SER A 458 26.29 16.41 -3.67
CA SER A 458 27.23 15.46 -3.05
C SER A 458 27.71 14.37 -4.02
N ALA A 459 26.99 14.19 -5.14
CA ALA A 459 27.39 13.37 -6.27
C ALA A 459 27.14 14.15 -7.58
N THR A 460 27.97 13.88 -8.59
CA THR A 460 27.80 14.41 -9.95
C THR A 460 27.73 13.28 -10.98
N PRO A 461 26.89 13.37 -12.01
CA PRO A 461 26.00 14.50 -12.28
C PRO A 461 24.81 14.57 -11.30
N SER A 462 24.32 15.79 -11.05
CA SER A 462 23.07 16.02 -10.31
C SER A 462 22.15 16.89 -11.16
N ILE A 463 20.92 16.44 -11.36
CA ILE A 463 19.98 16.99 -12.34
C ILE A 463 18.66 17.35 -11.66
N TYR A 464 18.16 18.55 -11.95
CA TYR A 464 16.84 19.03 -11.55
C TYR A 464 16.15 19.65 -12.76
N LEU A 465 14.90 19.28 -13.01
CA LEU A 465 14.04 19.94 -13.99
C LEU A 465 13.11 20.89 -13.26
N ILE A 466 13.08 22.15 -13.70
CA ILE A 466 12.21 23.19 -13.15
C ILE A 466 11.26 23.73 -14.23
N ASP A 467 10.07 24.13 -13.82
CA ASP A 467 9.08 24.77 -14.70
C ASP A 467 9.35 26.28 -14.90
N GLU A 468 8.48 26.94 -15.67
CA GLU A 468 8.54 28.38 -15.95
C GLU A 468 8.46 29.24 -14.67
N ASN A 469 7.74 28.74 -13.65
CA ASN A 469 7.63 29.33 -12.31
C ASN A 469 8.83 28.97 -11.40
N LYS A 470 9.81 28.25 -11.93
CA LYS A 470 11.02 27.77 -11.25
C LYS A 470 10.71 26.82 -10.09
N LYS A 471 9.59 26.10 -10.14
CA LYS A 471 9.31 24.96 -9.24
C LYS A 471 10.00 23.71 -9.75
N ILE A 472 10.54 22.90 -8.83
CA ILE A 472 11.17 21.62 -9.14
C ILE A 472 10.07 20.61 -9.45
N ILE A 473 10.04 20.11 -10.69
CA ILE A 473 9.05 19.12 -11.13
C ILE A 473 9.66 17.73 -11.28
N ALA A 474 10.98 17.64 -11.42
CA ALA A 474 11.69 16.37 -11.44
C ALA A 474 13.14 16.50 -10.96
N LYS A 475 13.70 15.40 -10.43
CA LYS A 475 15.10 15.31 -10.01
C LYS A 475 15.56 13.86 -9.95
N LYS A 476 16.88 13.65 -9.86
CA LYS A 476 17.52 12.31 -9.84
C LYS A 476 17.07 11.45 -11.03
N LEU A 477 16.97 12.06 -12.19
CA LEU A 477 16.57 11.41 -13.42
C LEU A 477 17.77 10.76 -14.10
N ASP A 478 17.57 9.52 -14.55
CA ASP A 478 18.39 8.95 -15.62
C ASP A 478 18.09 9.70 -16.92
N VAL A 479 19.11 9.94 -17.73
CA VAL A 479 19.01 10.79 -18.92
C VAL A 479 18.03 10.19 -19.93
N GLU A 480 17.91 8.86 -19.95
CA GLU A 480 16.96 8.12 -20.77
C GLU A 480 15.50 8.41 -20.40
N ASN A 481 15.20 8.57 -19.11
CA ASN A 481 13.85 8.90 -18.63
C ASN A 481 13.49 10.37 -18.87
N LEU A 482 14.50 11.25 -18.98
CA LEU A 482 14.29 12.67 -19.23
C LEU A 482 13.71 12.94 -20.63
N ASP A 483 14.03 12.13 -21.65
CA ASP A 483 13.41 12.26 -22.99
C ASP A 483 11.89 12.07 -22.93
N GLN A 484 11.42 11.01 -22.25
CA GLN A 484 10.00 10.72 -22.11
C GLN A 484 9.26 11.82 -21.33
N ILE A 485 9.87 12.30 -20.24
CA ILE A 485 9.32 13.40 -19.45
C ILE A 485 9.21 14.67 -20.30
N LEU A 486 10.29 15.06 -20.99
CA LEU A 486 10.29 16.25 -21.84
C LEU A 486 9.31 16.12 -23.01
N GLU A 487 9.15 14.94 -23.60
CA GLU A 487 8.17 14.71 -24.67
C GLU A 487 6.74 14.96 -24.18
N ALA A 488 6.39 14.42 -23.02
CA ALA A 488 5.06 14.63 -22.41
C ALA A 488 4.83 16.10 -22.03
N LEU A 489 5.87 16.81 -21.56
CA LEU A 489 5.75 18.19 -21.09
C LEU A 489 5.80 19.23 -22.20
N LEU A 490 6.45 18.93 -23.33
CA LEU A 490 6.72 19.88 -24.39
C LEU A 490 6.21 19.46 -25.77
N PRO A 491 5.12 18.68 -25.97
CA PRO A 491 4.80 17.88 -27.16
C PRO A 491 5.05 18.54 -28.54
N ASP A 492 5.40 17.75 -29.55
CA ASP A 492 5.63 18.27 -30.90
C ASP A 492 4.31 18.74 -31.54
N THR A 493 4.07 20.04 -31.45
CA THR A 493 2.87 20.71 -31.98
C THR A 493 2.69 20.57 -33.51
N ALA A 494 3.70 20.08 -34.24
CA ALA A 494 3.59 19.79 -35.68
C ALA A 494 3.05 18.37 -35.98
N GLN A 495 3.23 17.39 -35.09
CA GLN A 495 2.75 16.00 -35.30
C GLN A 495 1.28 15.79 -34.87
N ASP A 496 0.79 16.52 -33.86
CA ASP A 496 -0.60 16.35 -33.36
C ASP A 496 -1.68 16.96 -34.29
N LYS A 497 -1.28 17.76 -35.29
CA LYS A 497 -2.22 18.27 -36.31
C LYS A 497 -2.67 17.21 -37.31
N ASP A 498 -1.92 16.13 -37.50
CA ASP A 498 -2.31 15.04 -38.42
C ASP A 498 -3.29 14.04 -37.76
N ILE A 499 -3.23 13.84 -36.45
CA ILE A 499 -4.10 12.89 -35.72
C ILE A 499 -5.50 13.50 -35.47
N THR A 500 -5.58 14.82 -35.30
CA THR A 500 -6.86 15.52 -35.13
C THR A 500 -7.63 15.71 -36.45
N SER A 501 -6.97 15.61 -37.61
CA SER A 501 -7.67 15.64 -38.92
C SER A 501 -8.34 14.32 -39.32
N GLU A 502 -7.85 13.16 -38.86
CA GLU A 502 -8.47 11.84 -39.18
C GLU A 502 -9.66 11.49 -38.28
N SER A 503 -9.78 12.10 -37.09
CA SER A 503 -10.92 11.85 -36.18
C SER A 503 -12.16 12.71 -36.47
N SER A 504 -12.06 13.75 -37.32
CA SER A 504 -13.21 14.57 -37.72
C SER A 504 -13.97 14.07 -38.96
N SER A 505 -13.51 12.98 -39.59
CA SER A 505 -14.17 12.36 -40.75
C SER A 505 -15.03 11.13 -40.40
N LEU A 506 -15.27 10.88 -39.11
CA LEU A 506 -16.16 9.83 -38.61
C LEU A 506 -17.07 10.42 -37.50
N GLU A 507 -17.92 11.37 -37.89
CA GLU A 507 -19.18 11.67 -37.17
C GLU A 507 -20.37 11.36 -38.09
#